data_AF-A0A6A8FH57-F1
#
_entry.id   AF-A0A6A8FH57-F1
#
_cell.length_a   1.000
_cell.length_b   1.000
_cell.length_c   1.000
_cell.angle_alpha   90.00
_cell.angle_beta   90.00
_cell.angle_gamma   90.00
#
_symmetry.space_group_name_H-M   'P 1'
#
loop_
_entity.id
_entity.type
_entity.pdbx_description
1 polymer ?
#
loop_
_entity_poly.entity_id
_entity_poly.type
_entity_poly.pdbx_seq_one_letter_code
_entity_poly.pdbx_strand_id
1 'polypeptide(L)'
;MPININIIRNVFIERVLNETPSIKTILFKDRFASNAEPGQFLMVWIPGVEELPMSVMVADEEDSAAITIRRKGIGSTALFNKRIGEMLGIRGPYGNKFKIAPNARTVLLVGGGTGLVPLIRLAAKLNEMRICCTLIIGASSKREVFFENTADAVLSDTKHKIIVSTENGDYGIKGNATD
;
A
#
# COMPACT_ATOMS: atom_id res chain seq x y z
N MET A 1 -17.70 -20.31 -13.72
CA MET A 1 -17.29 -19.40 -14.80
C MET A 1 -16.05 -18.66 -14.32
N PRO A 2 -14.91 -18.67 -15.03
CA PRO A 2 -13.74 -17.92 -14.57
C PRO A 2 -14.11 -16.43 -14.60
N ILE A 3 -14.14 -15.79 -13.43
CA ILE A 3 -14.49 -14.38 -13.32
C ILE A 3 -13.37 -13.56 -13.98
N ASN A 4 -13.77 -12.68 -14.90
CA ASN A 4 -12.86 -11.87 -15.68
C ASN A 4 -12.44 -10.63 -14.87
N ILE A 5 -11.16 -10.55 -14.49
CA ILE A 5 -10.59 -9.41 -13.74
C ILE A 5 -10.72 -8.07 -14.47
N ASN A 6 -11.06 -8.10 -15.77
CA ASN A 6 -11.29 -6.92 -16.60
C ASN A 6 -12.70 -6.33 -16.49
N ILE A 7 -13.63 -7.02 -15.84
CA ILE A 7 -14.98 -6.52 -15.60
C ILE A 7 -15.00 -5.77 -14.26
N ILE A 8 -15.66 -4.61 -14.24
CA ILE A 8 -15.85 -3.83 -13.02
C ILE A 8 -16.64 -4.65 -12.01
N ARG A 9 -16.07 -4.80 -10.82
CA ARG A 9 -16.72 -5.38 -9.65
C ARG A 9 -17.08 -4.24 -8.70
N ASN A 10 -18.37 -4.10 -8.41
CA ASN A 10 -18.82 -3.11 -7.44
C ASN A 10 -18.51 -3.62 -6.03
N VAL A 11 -17.78 -2.81 -5.27
CA VAL A 11 -17.44 -3.08 -3.88
C VAL A 11 -17.95 -1.94 -3.02
N PHE A 12 -18.19 -2.21 -1.74
CA PHE A 12 -18.56 -1.20 -0.76
C PHE A 12 -17.43 -1.02 0.24
N ILE A 13 -17.20 0.23 0.64
CA ILE A 13 -16.17 0.55 1.64
C ILE A 13 -16.66 0.04 3.00
N GLU A 14 -15.92 -0.90 3.59
CA GLU A 14 -16.26 -1.48 4.90
C GLU A 14 -15.55 -0.76 6.04
N ARG A 15 -14.32 -0.29 5.81
CA ARG A 15 -13.52 0.40 6.82
C ARG A 15 -12.68 1.50 6.22
N VAL A 16 -12.45 2.54 7.02
CA VAL A 16 -11.60 3.68 6.69
C VAL A 16 -10.62 3.91 7.84
N LEU A 17 -9.34 4.03 7.52
CA LEU A 17 -8.26 4.38 8.44
C LEU A 17 -7.68 5.73 8.00
N ASN A 18 -7.65 6.71 8.91
CA ASN A 18 -6.99 7.98 8.65
C ASN A 18 -5.54 7.87 9.13
N GLU A 19 -4.62 7.63 8.20
CA GLU A 19 -3.23 7.29 8.48
C GLU A 19 -2.42 8.54 8.85
N THR A 20 -2.59 9.58 8.05
CA THR A 20 -1.98 10.90 8.25
C THR A 20 -3.01 11.97 7.87
N PRO A 21 -2.73 13.27 8.09
CA PRO A 21 -3.63 14.34 7.63
C PRO A 21 -3.88 14.32 6.11
N SER A 22 -2.98 13.73 5.32
CA SER A 22 -3.05 13.68 3.86
C SER A 22 -3.25 12.27 3.28
N ILE A 23 -3.17 11.23 4.11
CA ILE A 23 -3.20 9.82 3.70
C ILE A 23 -4.34 9.06 4.40
N LYS A 24 -5.09 8.29 3.63
CA LYS A 24 -6.21 7.46 4.11
C LYS A 24 -6.13 6.07 3.49
N THR A 25 -6.38 5.04 4.28
CA THR A 25 -6.57 3.67 3.78
C THR A 25 -8.05 3.34 3.82
N ILE A 26 -8.56 2.74 2.73
CA ILE A 26 -9.92 2.20 2.67
C ILE A 26 -9.86 0.70 2.41
N LEU A 27 -10.74 -0.04 3.08
CA LEU A 27 -10.85 -1.49 2.98
C LEU A 27 -12.21 -1.89 2.43
N PHE A 28 -12.21 -2.94 1.64
CA PHE A 28 -13.40 -3.51 1.00
C PHE A 28 -13.18 -5.00 0.73
N LYS A 29 -14.28 -5.75 0.53
CA LYS A 29 -14.24 -7.15 0.10
C LYS A 29 -14.07 -7.25 -1.41
N ASP A 30 -13.02 -7.93 -1.83
CA ASP A 30 -12.84 -8.42 -3.20
C ASP A 30 -11.77 -9.52 -3.21
N ARG A 31 -12.21 -10.77 -3.40
CA ARG A 31 -11.32 -11.94 -3.45
C ARG A 31 -10.22 -11.84 -4.50
N PHE A 32 -10.42 -11.11 -5.59
CA PHE A 32 -9.39 -10.97 -6.62
C PHE A 32 -8.32 -9.98 -6.20
N ALA A 33 -8.72 -8.82 -5.68
CA ALA A 33 -7.82 -7.84 -5.11
C ALA A 33 -7.05 -8.41 -3.90
N SER A 34 -7.68 -9.21 -3.03
CA SER A 34 -7.00 -9.80 -1.87
C SER A 34 -5.81 -10.69 -2.29
N ASN A 35 -5.92 -11.34 -3.46
CA ASN A 35 -4.90 -12.19 -4.07
C ASN A 35 -3.86 -11.44 -4.91
N ALA A 36 -3.83 -10.11 -4.90
CA ALA A 36 -2.81 -9.34 -5.63
C ALA A 36 -1.39 -9.72 -5.18
N GLU A 37 -0.45 -9.84 -6.09
CA GLU A 37 0.96 -10.05 -5.72
C GLU A 37 1.66 -8.69 -5.50
N PRO A 38 2.76 -8.62 -4.71
CA PRO A 38 3.50 -7.38 -4.52
C PRO A 38 3.93 -6.75 -5.85
N GLY A 39 3.58 -5.48 -6.06
CA GLY A 39 3.84 -4.74 -7.32
C GLY A 39 2.64 -4.64 -8.26
N GLN A 40 1.58 -5.41 -8.01
CA GLN A 40 0.31 -5.28 -8.72
C GLN A 40 -0.55 -4.13 -8.18
N PHE A 41 -1.49 -3.68 -9.00
CA PHE A 41 -2.40 -2.58 -8.69
C PHE A 41 -3.83 -2.88 -9.18
N LEU A 42 -4.80 -2.13 -8.68
CA LEU A 42 -6.19 -2.15 -9.14
C LEU A 42 -6.49 -0.88 -9.93
N MET A 43 -7.38 -0.98 -10.91
CA MET A 43 -8.05 0.22 -11.42
C MET A 43 -9.30 0.45 -10.57
N VAL A 44 -9.37 1.62 -9.95
CA VAL A 44 -10.44 2.01 -9.02
C VAL A 44 -11.30 3.07 -9.68
N TRP A 45 -12.48 2.66 -10.13
CA TRP A 45 -13.47 3.53 -10.71
C TRP A 45 -14.27 4.24 -9.63
N ILE A 46 -14.29 5.56 -9.71
CA ILE A 46 -15.03 6.44 -8.82
C ILE A 46 -16.24 6.94 -9.61
N PRO A 47 -17.47 6.51 -9.25
CA PRO A 47 -18.66 6.88 -10.00
C PRO A 47 -18.78 8.39 -10.22
N GLY A 48 -18.89 8.79 -11.48
CA GLY A 48 -19.04 10.19 -11.88
C GLY A 48 -17.79 11.08 -11.79
N VAL A 49 -16.61 10.50 -11.52
CA VAL A 49 -15.35 11.26 -11.40
C VAL A 49 -14.30 10.78 -12.40
N GLU A 50 -13.54 9.74 -12.07
CA GLU A 50 -12.50 9.16 -12.92
C GLU A 50 -12.16 7.73 -12.47
N GLU A 51 -11.17 7.12 -13.10
CA GLU A 51 -10.62 5.82 -12.71
C GLU A 51 -9.11 5.95 -12.42
N LEU A 52 -8.65 5.46 -11.27
CA LEU A 52 -7.27 5.62 -10.83
C LEU A 52 -6.58 4.28 -10.59
N PRO A 53 -5.30 4.12 -11.00
CA PRO A 53 -4.50 2.99 -10.60
C PRO A 53 -4.07 3.12 -9.12
N MET A 54 -4.37 2.11 -8.31
CA MET A 54 -4.05 2.09 -6.87
C MET A 54 -3.34 0.80 -6.49
N SER A 55 -2.17 0.93 -5.85
CA SER A 55 -1.47 -0.22 -5.27
C SER A 55 -2.33 -0.91 -4.21
N VAL A 56 -2.22 -2.24 -4.15
CA VAL A 56 -2.98 -3.05 -3.20
C VAL A 56 -2.18 -3.28 -1.93
N MET A 57 -2.75 -2.90 -0.80
CA MET A 57 -2.20 -3.13 0.52
C MET A 57 -2.60 -4.52 1.06
N VAL A 58 -1.84 -5.04 2.02
CA VAL A 58 -2.22 -6.24 2.78
C VAL A 58 -3.43 -5.92 3.67
N ALA A 59 -4.37 -6.86 3.74
CA ALA A 59 -5.45 -6.84 4.73
C ALA A 59 -5.43 -8.17 5.47
N ASP A 60 -5.59 -8.12 6.80
CA ASP A 60 -5.54 -9.33 7.65
C ASP A 60 -6.82 -10.17 7.58
N GLU A 61 -7.83 -9.67 6.87
CA GLU A 61 -9.15 -10.29 6.77
C GLU A 61 -9.30 -11.06 5.46
N GLU A 62 -9.91 -12.24 5.53
CA GLU A 62 -10.16 -13.09 4.36
C GLU A 62 -10.99 -12.36 3.30
N ASP A 63 -10.58 -12.48 2.05
CA ASP A 63 -11.19 -11.81 0.88
C ASP A 63 -11.28 -10.28 0.99
N SER A 64 -10.56 -9.67 1.93
CA SER A 64 -10.44 -8.21 2.02
C SER A 64 -9.21 -7.72 1.24
N ALA A 65 -9.37 -6.56 0.64
CA ALA A 65 -8.27 -5.78 0.08
C ALA A 65 -8.34 -4.35 0.60
N ALA A 66 -7.21 -3.68 0.54
CA ALA A 66 -7.08 -2.30 0.99
C ALA A 66 -6.33 -1.48 -0.05
N ILE A 67 -6.70 -0.21 -0.19
CA ILE A 67 -5.94 0.77 -0.96
C ILE A 67 -5.66 1.99 -0.09
N THR A 68 -4.49 2.58 -0.26
CA THR A 68 -4.08 3.78 0.48
C THR A 68 -3.93 4.95 -0.47
N ILE A 69 -4.59 6.05 -0.13
CA ILE A 69 -4.82 7.21 -0.99
C ILE A 69 -4.14 8.41 -0.34
N ARG A 70 -3.30 9.11 -1.13
CA ARG A 70 -2.82 10.44 -0.78
C ARG A 70 -3.67 11.48 -1.48
N ARG A 71 -4.21 12.45 -0.74
CA ARG A 71 -5.03 13.53 -1.28
C ARG A 71 -4.18 14.50 -2.11
N LYS A 72 -4.16 14.29 -3.44
CA LYS A 72 -3.42 15.11 -4.40
C LYS A 72 -4.08 15.07 -5.79
N GLY A 73 -4.87 16.09 -6.13
CA GLY A 73 -5.62 16.17 -7.39
C GLY A 73 -7.09 15.74 -7.25
N ILE A 74 -7.83 15.77 -8.36
CA ILE A 74 -9.29 15.68 -8.36
C ILE A 74 -9.79 14.29 -7.91
N GLY A 75 -9.43 13.21 -8.59
CA GLY A 75 -9.97 11.88 -8.23
C GLY A 75 -9.37 11.30 -6.97
N SER A 76 -8.09 11.53 -6.65
CA SER A 76 -7.54 11.08 -5.37
C SER A 76 -8.21 11.83 -4.20
N THR A 77 -8.60 13.10 -4.39
CA THR A 77 -9.41 13.83 -3.40
C THR A 77 -10.84 13.30 -3.33
N ALA A 78 -11.47 13.00 -4.47
CA ALA A 78 -12.80 12.41 -4.50
C ALA A 78 -12.81 11.05 -3.76
N LEU A 79 -11.83 10.20 -4.04
CA LEU A 79 -11.66 8.89 -3.40
C LEU A 79 -11.31 9.03 -1.92
N PHE A 80 -10.43 9.98 -1.56
CA PHE A 80 -10.11 10.30 -0.17
C PHE A 80 -11.35 10.75 0.62
N ASN A 81 -12.30 11.43 -0.02
CA ASN A 81 -13.52 11.91 0.65
C ASN A 81 -14.63 10.85 0.77
N LYS A 82 -14.45 9.67 0.16
CA LYS A 82 -15.40 8.56 0.28
C LYS A 82 -15.50 8.04 1.73
N ARG A 83 -16.69 7.55 2.06
CA ARG A 83 -17.11 7.09 3.39
C ARG A 83 -17.49 5.61 3.37
N ILE A 84 -17.51 5.02 4.57
CA ILE A 84 -18.03 3.67 4.79
C ILE A 84 -19.44 3.56 4.20
N GLY A 85 -19.70 2.45 3.51
CA GLY A 85 -20.95 2.16 2.81
C GLY A 85 -21.06 2.74 1.40
N GLU A 86 -20.14 3.61 0.96
CA GLU A 86 -20.14 4.08 -0.43
C GLU A 86 -19.53 3.05 -1.38
N MET A 87 -20.04 3.04 -2.62
CA MET A 87 -19.64 2.12 -3.67
C MET A 87 -18.41 2.62 -4.45
N LEU A 88 -17.53 1.69 -4.81
CA LEU A 88 -16.44 1.84 -5.78
C LEU A 88 -16.52 0.73 -6.83
N GLY A 89 -16.00 0.98 -8.04
CA GLY A 89 -15.76 -0.07 -9.01
C GLY A 89 -14.30 -0.51 -9.00
N ILE A 90 -14.04 -1.81 -9.00
CA ILE A 90 -12.69 -2.37 -8.97
C ILE A 90 -12.46 -3.27 -10.18
N ARG A 91 -11.30 -3.10 -10.82
CA ARG A 91 -10.76 -4.03 -11.81
C ARG A 91 -9.32 -4.41 -11.48
N GLY A 92 -8.87 -5.54 -12.02
CA GLY A 92 -7.57 -6.13 -11.71
C GLY A 92 -7.68 -7.26 -10.67
N PRO A 93 -6.56 -7.66 -10.05
CA PRO A 93 -5.26 -6.99 -10.07
C PRO A 93 -4.56 -7.01 -11.44
N TYR A 94 -3.84 -5.93 -11.73
CA TYR A 94 -3.08 -5.69 -12.96
C TYR A 94 -1.59 -5.49 -12.67
N GLY A 95 -0.77 -5.52 -13.72
CA GLY A 95 0.66 -5.28 -13.64
C GLY A 95 1.47 -6.52 -13.28
N ASN A 96 2.79 -6.35 -13.29
CA ASN A 96 3.74 -7.39 -12.97
C ASN A 96 4.08 -7.36 -11.48
N LYS A 97 4.36 -8.53 -10.92
CA LYS A 97 4.89 -8.63 -9.56
C LYS A 97 6.39 -8.32 -9.50
N PHE A 98 6.85 -7.89 -8.33
CA PHE A 98 8.27 -7.81 -8.04
C PHE A 98 8.94 -9.19 -8.19
N LYS A 99 10.15 -9.19 -8.74
CA LYS A 99 10.99 -10.38 -8.84
C LYS A 99 12.04 -10.32 -7.75
N ILE A 100 12.05 -11.32 -6.88
CA ILE A 100 13.10 -11.50 -5.87
C ILE A 100 14.15 -12.43 -6.49
N ALA A 101 15.42 -12.03 -6.43
CA ALA A 101 16.51 -12.87 -6.94
C ALA A 101 16.57 -14.19 -6.15
N PRO A 102 16.76 -15.36 -6.80
CA PRO A 102 16.70 -16.67 -6.13
C PRO A 102 17.63 -16.84 -4.92
N ASN A 103 18.72 -16.10 -4.92
CA ASN A 103 19.82 -16.12 -3.97
C ASN A 103 19.90 -14.82 -3.13
N ALA A 104 18.84 -14.01 -3.13
CA ALA A 104 18.74 -12.84 -2.27
C ALA A 104 18.75 -13.26 -0.80
N ARG A 105 19.72 -12.74 -0.04
CA ARG A 105 19.81 -12.92 1.43
C ARG A 105 19.38 -11.68 2.20
N THR A 106 19.63 -10.52 1.62
CA THR A 106 19.30 -9.22 2.19
C THR A 106 18.71 -8.35 1.07
N VAL A 107 17.60 -7.68 1.37
CA VAL A 107 16.93 -6.74 0.47
C VAL A 107 16.86 -5.37 1.12
N LEU A 108 17.11 -4.33 0.34
CA LEU A 108 16.88 -2.94 0.70
C LEU A 108 15.62 -2.46 -0.01
N LEU A 109 14.61 -2.05 0.76
CA LEU A 109 13.41 -1.39 0.28
C LEU A 109 13.53 0.11 0.59
N VAL A 110 13.25 0.95 -0.39
CA VAL A 110 13.26 2.41 -0.23
C VAL A 110 11.96 2.95 -0.78
N GLY A 111 11.16 3.61 0.06
CA GLY A 111 9.90 4.19 -0.34
C GLY A 111 9.54 5.44 0.46
N GLY A 112 8.65 6.26 -0.09
CA GLY A 112 8.14 7.44 0.59
C GLY A 112 6.66 7.69 0.31
N GLY A 113 5.95 8.17 1.33
CA GLY A 113 4.50 8.35 1.30
C GLY A 113 3.75 7.10 0.83
N THR A 114 2.80 7.25 -0.10
CA THR A 114 2.03 6.12 -0.64
C THR A 114 2.84 5.15 -1.50
N GLY A 115 4.09 5.49 -1.87
CA GLY A 115 5.00 4.55 -2.51
C GLY A 115 5.38 3.36 -1.62
N LEU A 116 5.12 3.44 -0.30
CA LEU A 116 5.36 2.36 0.65
C LEU A 116 4.34 1.23 0.54
N VAL A 117 3.12 1.48 0.04
CA VAL A 117 2.03 0.49 -0.05
C VAL A 117 2.47 -0.82 -0.72
N PRO A 118 3.00 -0.81 -1.96
CA PRO A 118 3.45 -2.05 -2.60
C PRO A 118 4.69 -2.65 -1.91
N LEU A 119 5.48 -1.83 -1.20
CA LEU A 119 6.69 -2.28 -0.49
C LEU A 119 6.36 -3.01 0.82
N ILE A 120 5.32 -2.61 1.55
CA ILE A 120 4.89 -3.36 2.74
C ILE A 120 4.37 -4.74 2.34
N ARG A 121 3.65 -4.86 1.23
CA ARG A 121 3.25 -6.15 0.69
C ARG A 121 4.45 -7.00 0.27
N LEU A 122 5.48 -6.37 -0.30
CA LEU A 122 6.75 -7.05 -0.61
C LEU A 122 7.49 -7.47 0.68
N ALA A 123 7.48 -6.63 1.72
CA ALA A 123 8.08 -6.92 3.01
C ALA A 123 7.45 -8.17 3.65
N ALA A 124 6.13 -8.32 3.58
CA ALA A 124 5.43 -9.54 4.03
C ALA A 124 5.93 -10.78 3.28
N LYS A 125 6.06 -10.70 1.95
CA LYS A 125 6.62 -11.78 1.11
C LYS A 125 8.06 -12.12 1.50
N LEU A 126 8.89 -11.13 1.79
CA LEU A 126 10.28 -11.32 2.23
C LEU A 126 10.34 -12.00 3.61
N ASN A 127 9.43 -11.63 4.52
CA ASN A 127 9.30 -12.26 5.83
C ASN A 127 8.96 -13.75 5.70
N GLU A 128 7.95 -14.09 4.89
CA GLU A 128 7.58 -15.48 4.57
C GLU A 128 8.77 -16.29 4.02
N MET A 129 9.58 -15.67 3.17
CA MET A 129 10.77 -16.29 2.56
C MET A 129 12.00 -16.30 3.48
N ARG A 130 11.90 -15.77 4.70
CA ARG A 130 13.01 -15.63 5.66
C ARG A 130 14.21 -14.82 5.13
N ILE A 131 13.95 -13.83 4.28
CA ILE A 131 14.97 -12.93 3.70
C ILE A 131 15.12 -11.68 4.59
N CYS A 132 16.36 -11.30 4.92
CA CYS A 132 16.62 -10.12 5.73
C CYS A 132 16.20 -8.84 4.98
N CYS A 133 15.58 -7.88 5.67
CA CYS A 133 15.07 -6.67 5.02
C CYS A 133 15.52 -5.40 5.75
N THR A 134 16.08 -4.43 5.03
CA THR A 134 16.15 -3.04 5.50
C THR A 134 15.11 -2.22 4.75
N LEU A 135 14.24 -1.54 5.46
CA LEU A 135 13.25 -0.63 4.90
C LEU A 135 13.61 0.82 5.26
N ILE A 136 13.73 1.67 4.23
CA ILE A 136 13.86 3.11 4.38
C ILE A 136 12.51 3.75 4.06
N ILE A 137 12.00 4.51 5.03
CA ILE A 137 10.75 5.26 4.99
C ILE A 137 11.07 6.75 4.86
N GLY A 138 10.75 7.34 3.71
CA GLY A 138 10.83 8.77 3.48
C GLY A 138 9.49 9.48 3.73
N ALA A 139 9.50 10.58 4.47
CA ALA A 139 8.35 11.45 4.66
C ALA A 139 8.76 12.93 4.68
N SER A 140 7.81 13.85 4.48
CA SER A 140 8.11 15.29 4.56
C SER A 140 8.26 15.81 5.99
N SER A 141 7.61 15.15 6.95
CA SER A 141 7.62 15.46 8.38
C SER A 141 7.16 14.25 9.18
N LYS A 142 7.35 14.27 10.51
CA LYS A 142 6.89 13.26 11.46
C LYS A 142 5.40 12.95 11.32
N ARG A 143 4.57 13.97 11.02
CA ARG A 143 3.12 13.82 10.88
C ARG A 143 2.70 13.05 9.62
N GLU A 144 3.61 12.93 8.66
CA GLU A 144 3.41 12.20 7.42
C GLU A 144 4.17 10.87 7.40
N VAL A 145 4.86 10.51 8.50
CA VAL A 145 5.43 9.18 8.68
C VAL A 145 4.29 8.19 8.91
N PHE A 146 4.27 7.15 8.09
CA PHE A 146 3.23 6.13 8.06
C PHE A 146 3.86 4.77 7.72
N PHE A 147 3.23 3.69 8.21
CA PHE A 147 3.68 2.30 8.11
C PHE A 147 4.95 1.90 8.86
N GLU A 148 5.53 2.75 9.71
CA GLU A 148 6.68 2.33 10.54
C GLU A 148 6.34 1.12 11.43
N ASN A 149 5.30 1.22 12.26
CA ASN A 149 4.86 0.11 13.11
C ASN A 149 4.34 -1.09 12.30
N THR A 150 3.66 -0.82 11.17
CA THR A 150 3.16 -1.89 10.28
C THR A 150 4.31 -2.67 9.67
N ALA A 151 5.37 -1.99 9.21
CA ALA A 151 6.55 -2.64 8.66
C ALA A 151 7.27 -3.50 9.71
N ASP A 152 7.38 -3.00 10.94
CA ASP A 152 8.01 -3.71 12.06
C ASP A 152 7.25 -5.01 12.37
N ALA A 153 5.93 -4.90 12.48
CA ALA A 153 5.06 -6.05 12.70
C ALA A 153 5.11 -7.06 11.53
N VAL A 154 5.09 -6.59 10.29
CA VAL A 154 5.12 -7.46 9.10
C VAL A 154 6.45 -8.22 8.95
N LEU A 155 7.56 -7.63 9.41
CA LEU A 155 8.90 -8.21 9.30
C LEU A 155 9.35 -8.96 10.58
N SER A 156 8.47 -9.12 11.58
CA SER A 156 8.84 -9.57 12.93
C SER A 156 9.56 -10.91 13.00
N ASP A 157 9.33 -11.81 12.05
CA ASP A 157 9.90 -13.17 12.04
C ASP A 157 11.24 -13.26 11.29
N THR A 158 11.74 -12.13 10.80
CA THR A 158 13.01 -12.03 10.06
C THR A 158 13.88 -10.92 10.60
N LYS A 159 15.19 -11.05 10.43
CA LYS A 159 16.12 -9.98 10.78
C LYS A 159 15.84 -8.78 9.88
N HIS A 160 15.37 -7.69 10.47
CA HIS A 160 15.05 -6.49 9.75
C HIS A 160 15.57 -5.22 10.43
N LYS A 161 15.57 -4.13 9.67
CA LYS A 161 15.88 -2.77 10.16
C LYS A 161 14.95 -1.79 9.46
N ILE A 162 14.37 -0.88 10.23
CA ILE A 162 13.59 0.24 9.70
C ILE A 162 14.37 1.52 9.94
N ILE A 163 14.47 2.34 8.90
CA ILE A 163 15.14 3.63 8.93
C ILE A 163 14.13 4.66 8.45
N VAL A 164 13.89 5.69 9.24
CA VAL A 164 13.00 6.78 8.86
C VAL A 164 13.82 8.02 8.55
N SER A 165 13.53 8.65 7.42
CA SER A 165 14.11 9.93 7.00
C SER A 165 13.01 10.96 6.78
N THR A 166 13.17 12.16 7.35
CA THR A 166 12.25 13.29 7.19
C THR A 166 12.93 14.50 6.57
N GLU A 167 12.28 15.12 5.57
CA GLU A 167 12.82 16.27 4.84
C GLU A 167 13.15 17.45 5.79
N ASN A 168 12.28 17.70 6.78
CA ASN A 168 12.48 18.76 7.77
C ASN A 168 13.36 18.36 8.96
N GLY A 169 13.66 17.06 9.13
CA GLY A 169 14.48 16.52 10.22
C GLY A 169 13.79 16.49 11.58
N ASP A 170 12.46 16.56 11.65
CA ASP A 170 11.72 16.53 12.92
C ASP A 170 11.55 15.11 13.49
N TYR A 171 11.92 14.08 12.73
CA TYR A 171 11.94 12.67 13.15
C TYR A 171 12.90 11.83 12.32
N GLY A 172 13.62 10.90 12.96
CA GLY A 172 14.60 10.06 12.29
C GLY A 172 15.80 10.86 11.74
N ILE A 173 16.26 10.50 10.55
CA ILE A 173 17.36 11.16 9.86
C ILE A 173 16.83 12.37 9.10
N LYS A 174 17.53 13.50 9.12
CA LYS A 174 17.18 14.67 8.31
C LYS A 174 17.63 14.46 6.87
N GLY A 175 16.71 14.55 5.93
CA GLY A 175 16.98 14.45 4.50
C GLY A 175 15.89 13.72 3.73
N ASN A 176 16.21 13.38 2.48
CA ASN A 176 15.42 12.47 1.67
C ASN A 176 15.73 11.00 2.04
N ALA A 177 14.96 10.06 1.51
CA ALA A 177 15.22 8.63 1.68
C ALA A 177 16.51 8.15 0.97
N THR A 178 17.11 9.00 0.12
CA THR A 178 18.30 8.69 -0.67
C THR A 178 19.60 9.21 -0.07
N ASP A 179 19.52 10.04 0.97
CA ASP A 179 20.68 10.66 1.64
C ASP A 179 21.30 9.68 2.64
#